data_AF-A0A367QMK1-F1
#
_entry.id   AF-A0A367QMK1-F1
#
_cell.length_a   1.000
_cell.length_b   1.000
_cell.length_c   1.000
_cell.angle_alpha   90.00
_cell.angle_beta   90.00
_cell.angle_gamma   90.00
#
_symmetry.space_group_name_H-M   'P 1'
#
loop_
_entity.id
_entity.type
_entity.pdbx_description
1 polymer ?
#
loop_
_entity_poly.entity_id
_entity_poly.type
_entity_poly.pdbx_seq_one_letter_code
_entity_poly.pdbx_strand_id
1 'polypeptide(L)' 'MAIFRQYIAPLLVVLVFVFALVAVSARIFLPSDMAAPAPIEEVGISSQPTPADLSPAHKSAS' A
#
# COMPACT_ATOMS: atom_id res chain seq x y z
N MET A 1 -5.47 45.40 11.82
CA MET A 1 -4.31 44.94 11.02
C MET A 1 -4.79 44.15 9.80
N ALA A 2 -5.39 44.83 8.82
CA ALA A 2 -5.99 44.17 7.66
C ALA A 2 -4.94 43.65 6.65
N ILE A 3 -3.85 44.39 6.47
CA ILE A 3 -2.78 44.10 5.48
C ILE A 3 -2.14 42.74 5.71
N PHE A 4 -1.84 42.39 6.97
CA PHE A 4 -1.23 41.12 7.33
C PHE A 4 -2.13 39.92 6.95
N ARG A 5 -3.40 39.98 7.29
CA ARG A 5 -4.33 38.89 6.98
C ARG A 5 -4.80 38.87 5.52
N GLN A 6 -4.77 40.01 4.84
CA GLN A 6 -5.33 40.13 3.49
C GLN A 6 -4.31 39.85 2.38
N TYR A 7 -3.01 40.02 2.66
CA TYR A 7 -1.95 39.76 1.68
C TYR A 7 -0.93 38.75 2.16
N ILE A 8 -0.44 38.88 3.39
CA ILE A 8 0.62 38.00 3.91
C ILE A 8 0.05 36.60 4.20
N ALA A 9 -1.11 36.49 4.85
CA ALA A 9 -1.71 35.18 5.11
C ALA A 9 -2.06 34.39 3.82
N PRO A 10 -2.70 34.97 2.79
CA PRO A 10 -2.96 34.26 1.54
C PRO A 10 -1.68 33.86 0.80
N LEU A 11 -0.65 34.70 0.81
CA LEU A 11 0.63 34.39 0.19
C LEU A 11 1.33 33.22 0.89
N LEU A 12 1.32 33.20 2.23
CA LEU A 12 1.84 32.06 2.99
C LEU A 12 1.08 30.77 2.73
N VAL A 13 -0.25 30.84 2.60
CA VAL A 13 -1.06 29.66 2.24
C VAL A 13 -0.63 29.09 0.89
N VAL A 14 -0.45 29.93 -0.13
CA VAL A 14 0.02 29.48 -1.45
C VAL A 14 1.44 28.91 -1.37
N LEU A 15 2.33 29.58 -0.62
CA LEU A 15 3.72 29.15 -0.48
C LEU A 15 3.81 27.77 0.21
N VAL A 16 3.09 27.59 1.31
CA VAL A 16 3.02 26.31 2.04
C VAL A 16 2.33 25.25 1.18
N PHE A 17 1.28 25.59 0.45
CA PHE A 17 0.59 24.67 -0.45
C PHE A 17 1.53 24.15 -1.55
N VAL A 18 2.26 25.04 -2.25
CA VAL A 18 3.22 24.65 -3.28
C VAL A 18 4.34 23.81 -2.68
N PHE A 19 4.87 24.22 -1.52
CA PHE A 19 5.87 23.43 -0.82
C PHE A 19 5.36 22.04 -0.45
N ALA A 20 4.15 21.93 0.10
CA ALA A 20 3.53 20.65 0.43
C ALA A 20 3.30 19.79 -0.81
N LEU A 21 2.86 20.39 -1.93
CA LEU A 21 2.67 19.71 -3.20
C LEU A 21 4.00 19.13 -3.73
N VAL A 22 5.08 19.91 -3.69
CA VAL A 22 6.41 19.43 -4.09
C VAL A 22 6.92 18.36 -3.13
N ALA A 23 6.80 18.56 -1.82
CA ALA A 23 7.26 17.61 -0.81
C ALA A 23 6.53 16.27 -0.93
N VAL A 24 5.21 16.27 -1.12
CA VAL A 24 4.43 15.03 -1.26
C VAL A 24 4.76 14.31 -2.56
N SER A 25 4.96 15.05 -3.67
CA SER A 25 5.38 14.46 -4.94
C SER A 25 6.81 13.90 -4.86
N ALA A 26 7.73 14.60 -4.23
CA ALA A 26 9.12 14.16 -4.07
C ALA A 26 9.25 12.94 -3.15
N ARG A 27 8.40 12.82 -2.13
CA ARG A 27 8.41 11.71 -1.16
C ARG A 27 8.28 10.33 -1.83
N ILE A 28 7.56 10.24 -2.95
CA ILE A 28 7.38 8.99 -3.71
C ILE A 28 8.71 8.51 -4.33
N PHE A 29 9.59 9.44 -4.67
CA PHE A 29 10.89 9.13 -5.27
C PHE A 29 12.01 8.95 -4.24
N LEU A 30 11.70 9.05 -2.93
CA LEU A 30 12.70 8.84 -1.90
C LEU A 30 13.02 7.33 -1.82
N PRO A 31 14.31 6.93 -1.69
CA PRO A 31 14.67 5.50 -1.65
C PRO A 31 13.89 4.70 -0.61
N SER A 32 13.52 5.32 0.51
CA SER A 32 12.71 4.70 1.56
C SER A 32 11.27 4.37 1.13
N ASP A 33 10.67 5.12 0.20
CA ASP A 33 9.32 4.86 -0.30
C ASP A 33 9.31 3.69 -1.29
N MET A 34 10.37 3.57 -2.11
CA MET A 34 10.58 2.45 -3.05
C MET A 34 11.24 1.22 -2.42
N ALA A 35 11.69 1.30 -1.16
CA ALA A 35 12.42 0.22 -0.48
C ALA A 35 11.51 -0.90 0.06
N ALA A 36 10.19 -0.79 -0.06
CA ALA A 36 9.28 -1.86 0.32
C ALA A 36 9.51 -3.04 -0.63
N PRO A 37 10.01 -4.20 -0.16
CA PRO A 37 10.09 -5.40 -0.98
C PRO A 37 8.70 -5.69 -1.51
N ALA A 38 8.59 -5.98 -2.81
CA ALA A 38 7.32 -6.42 -3.38
C ALA A 38 6.76 -7.56 -2.51
N PRO A 39 5.44 -7.65 -2.30
CA PRO A 39 4.84 -8.80 -1.64
C PRO A 39 5.30 -10.06 -2.36
N ILE A 40 6.26 -10.74 -1.76
CA ILE A 40 6.58 -12.10 -2.10
C ILE A 40 5.53 -12.91 -1.35
N GLU A 41 4.39 -13.11 -2.00
CA GLU A 41 3.73 -14.38 -1.81
C GLU A 41 4.82 -15.41 -2.13
N GLU A 42 5.39 -16.02 -1.10
CA GLU A 42 5.90 -17.36 -1.27
C GLU A 42 4.71 -18.05 -1.95
N VAL A 43 4.86 -18.45 -3.21
CA VAL A 43 3.96 -19.42 -3.83
C VAL A 43 4.19 -20.69 -3.03
N GLY A 44 3.75 -20.67 -1.78
CA GLY A 44 3.33 -21.82 -1.04
C GLY A 44 2.24 -22.35 -1.94
N ILE A 45 2.62 -23.36 -2.72
CA ILE A 45 1.98 -24.66 -2.69
C ILE A 45 0.95 -24.60 -1.56
N SER A 46 -0.25 -24.16 -1.91
CA SER A 46 -1.34 -24.15 -0.97
C SER A 46 -1.40 -25.61 -0.54
N SER A 47 -1.17 -25.86 0.74
CA SER A 47 -1.66 -27.07 1.38
C SER A 47 -3.19 -27.00 1.40
N GLN A 48 -3.78 -26.86 0.22
CA GLN A 48 -5.12 -27.24 -0.09
C GLN A 48 -5.10 -28.76 0.14
N PRO A 49 -5.82 -29.29 1.13
CA PRO A 49 -6.08 -30.71 1.15
C PRO A 49 -6.83 -30.97 -0.16
N THR A 50 -6.16 -31.61 -1.11
CA THR A 50 -6.79 -32.10 -2.33
C THR A 50 -8.05 -32.86 -1.90
N PRO A 51 -9.25 -32.51 -2.40
CA PRO A 51 -10.49 -33.27 -2.13
C PRO A 51 -10.48 -34.70 -2.72
N ALA A 52 -9.30 -35.25 -3.02
CA ALA A 52 -9.09 -36.62 -3.48
C ALA A 52 -9.45 -37.68 -2.43
N ASP A 53 -9.75 -37.27 -1.19
CA ASP A 53 -10.31 -38.17 -0.17
C ASP A 53 -11.85 -38.29 -0.24
N LEU A 54 -12.45 -37.80 -1.33
CA LEU A 54 -13.84 -38.11 -1.70
C LEU A 54 -13.84 -39.01 -2.95
N SER A 55 -13.51 -40.29 -2.78
CA SER A 55 -13.88 -41.33 -3.74
C SER A 55 -14.04 -42.70 -3.08
N PRO A 56 -14.92 -43.55 -3.64
CA PRO A 56 -16.00 -44.19 -2.91
C PRO A 56 -15.70 -45.68 -2.67
N ALA A 57 -16.30 -46.24 -1.63
CA ALA A 57 -16.61 -47.67 -1.48
C ALA A 57 -15.61 -48.67 -2.11
N HIS A 58 -14.72 -49.24 -1.29
CA HIS A 58 -14.10 -50.52 -1.66
C HIS A 58 -13.92 -51.44 -0.44
N LYS A 59 -14.82 -52.43 -0.39
CA LYS A 59 -14.65 -53.83 0.09
C LYS A 59 -14.29 -54.05 1.57
N SER A 60 -15.20 -54.60 2.37
CA SER A 60 -15.55 -56.04 2.45
C SER A 60 -14.49 -56.89 3.18
N ALA A 61 -14.95 -57.52 4.27
CA ALA A 61 -14.40 -58.71 4.94
C ALA A 61 -13.07 -58.59 5.71
N SER A 62 -13.14 -58.64 7.04
CA SER A 62 -12.85 -59.86 7.82
C SER A 62 -13.17 -59.67 9.30
#